data_AF-G4ZC75-F1
#
_entry.id   AF-G4ZC75-F1
#
_cell.length_a   1.000
_cell.length_b   1.000
_cell.length_c   1.000
_cell.angle_alpha   90.00
_cell.angle_beta   90.00
_cell.angle_gamma   90.00
#
_symmetry.space_group_name_H-M   'P 1'
#
loop_
_entity.id
_entity.type
_entity.pdbx_description
1 polymer ?
#
loop_
_entity_poly.entity_id
_entity_poly.type
_entity_poly.pdbx_seq_one_letter_code
_entity_poly.pdbx_strand_id
1 'polypeptide(L)'
;AVDDVAKRLIPEAGSHVCVGFGNWSQSDNIKGGPKPPLRPLEKAMRKRATVVKVHEFRTSKLCSACYQPMKMALDADERPLYYDRSVLRCANKNCKKNFLNRDVN
;
A
#
# COMPACT_ATOMS: atom_id res chain seq x y z
N ALA A 1 9.55 18.77 -3.31
CA ALA A 1 8.66 18.08 -2.35
C ALA A 1 7.98 16.85 -2.95
N VAL A 2 6.93 16.98 -3.79
CA VAL A 2 6.27 15.81 -4.42
C VAL A 2 6.96 15.33 -5.69
N ASP A 3 7.54 16.24 -6.49
CA ASP A 3 8.30 15.86 -7.68
C ASP A 3 9.56 15.06 -7.32
N ASP A 4 10.19 15.35 -6.17
CA ASP A 4 11.35 14.59 -5.69
C ASP A 4 10.96 13.18 -5.24
N VAL A 5 9.80 13.03 -4.60
CA VAL A 5 9.24 11.70 -4.29
C VAL A 5 8.92 10.96 -5.59
N ALA A 6 8.29 11.61 -6.57
CA ALA A 6 8.00 10.99 -7.86
C ALA A 6 9.27 10.57 -8.60
N LYS A 7 10.34 11.38 -8.56
CA LYS A 7 11.67 11.00 -9.10
C LYS A 7 12.29 9.83 -8.35
N ARG A 8 12.14 9.78 -7.01
CA ARG A 8 12.66 8.67 -6.21
C ARG A 8 11.90 7.36 -6.47
N LEU A 9 10.59 7.44 -6.68
CA LEU A 9 9.75 6.28 -7.02
C LEU A 9 9.89 5.84 -8.47
N ILE A 10 10.14 6.79 -9.38
CA ILE A 10 10.29 6.57 -10.82
C ILE A 10 11.61 7.22 -11.27
N PRO A 11 12.77 6.58 -11.01
CA PRO A 11 14.08 7.14 -11.35
C PRO A 11 14.23 7.36 -12.85
N GLU A 12 13.81 6.38 -13.65
CA GLU A 12 13.84 6.44 -15.11
C GLU A 12 12.46 6.83 -15.66
N ALA A 13 12.40 7.93 -16.40
CA ALA A 13 11.16 8.38 -17.03
C ALA A 13 11.01 7.76 -18.42
N GLY A 14 9.80 7.32 -18.76
CA GLY A 14 9.51 6.78 -20.08
C GLY A 14 8.08 6.26 -20.20
N SER A 15 7.58 6.24 -21.44
CA SER A 15 6.26 5.67 -21.75
C SER A 15 6.18 4.16 -21.50
N HIS A 16 7.33 3.47 -21.49
CA HIS A 16 7.46 2.05 -21.17
C HIS A 16 7.29 1.77 -19.66
N VAL A 17 7.42 2.79 -18.80
CA VAL A 17 7.22 2.63 -17.35
C VAL A 17 5.73 2.76 -17.05
N CYS A 18 5.18 1.74 -16.40
CA CYS A 18 3.78 1.72 -15.95
C CYS A 18 3.72 1.69 -14.42
N VAL A 19 2.89 2.55 -13.83
CA VAL A 19 2.68 2.58 -12.37
C VAL A 19 1.18 2.45 -12.07
N GLY A 20 0.84 1.41 -11.31
CA GLY A 20 -0.46 1.29 -10.69
C GLY A 20 -0.58 2.25 -9.52
N PHE A 21 -1.55 3.17 -9.57
CA PHE A 21 -1.85 4.11 -8.49
C PHE A 21 -3.26 3.85 -7.98
N GLY A 22 -3.38 3.65 -6.68
CA GLY A 22 -4.65 3.41 -6.02
C GLY A 22 -5.70 4.47 -6.39
N ASN A 23 -6.92 4.02 -6.70
CA ASN A 23 -8.02 4.92 -7.02
C ASN A 23 -8.69 5.52 -5.76
N TRP A 24 -8.04 5.40 -4.59
CA TRP A 24 -8.44 5.91 -3.28
C TRP A 24 -9.43 7.08 -3.38
N SER A 25 -10.70 6.75 -3.20
CA SER A 25 -11.82 7.68 -3.32
C SER A 25 -12.21 8.30 -1.97
N GLN A 26 -11.52 7.95 -0.88
CA GLN A 26 -11.82 8.48 0.45
C GLN A 26 -11.12 9.82 0.71
N SER A 27 -11.95 10.84 0.96
CA SER A 27 -11.60 12.23 1.28
C SER A 27 -11.00 12.45 2.67
N ASP A 28 -11.00 11.41 3.48
CA ASP A 28 -10.81 11.53 4.91
C ASP A 28 -9.35 11.31 5.29
N ASN A 29 -8.87 12.15 6.20
CA ASN A 29 -7.54 12.01 6.74
C ASN A 29 -7.44 10.71 7.53
N ILE A 30 -6.22 10.16 7.61
CA ILE A 30 -5.88 9.33 8.75
C ILE A 30 -6.25 10.15 10.00
N LYS A 31 -7.02 9.55 10.92
CA LYS A 31 -7.58 10.25 12.09
C LYS A 31 -6.52 11.12 12.78
N GLY A 32 -6.74 12.45 12.79
CA GLY A 32 -5.83 13.43 13.40
C GLY A 32 -4.63 13.87 12.54
N GLY A 33 -4.49 13.37 11.32
CA GLY A 33 -3.41 13.70 10.40
C GLY A 33 -3.79 14.72 9.31
N PRO A 34 -2.80 15.26 8.59
CA PRO A 34 -3.02 16.12 7.42
C PRO A 34 -3.53 15.32 6.21
N LYS A 35 -4.16 16.02 5.26
CA LYS A 35 -4.54 15.44 3.96
C LYS A 35 -3.29 15.00 3.20
N PRO A 36 -3.19 13.73 2.76
CA PRO A 36 -2.06 13.31 1.96
C PRO A 36 -2.09 13.98 0.58
N PRO A 37 -0.94 14.36 0.00
CA PRO A 37 -0.89 15.05 -1.29
C PRO A 37 -1.01 14.08 -2.47
N LEU A 38 -2.03 13.20 -2.46
CA LEU A 38 -2.20 12.13 -3.45
C LEU A 38 -2.40 12.67 -4.87
N ARG A 39 -3.26 13.68 -5.05
CA ARG A 39 -3.51 14.27 -6.39
C ARG A 39 -2.26 14.98 -6.96
N PRO A 40 -1.55 15.84 -6.20
CA PRO A 40 -0.27 16.39 -6.65
C PRO A 40 0.78 15.32 -6.97
N LEU A 41 0.89 14.28 -6.15
CA LEU A 41 1.84 13.19 -6.37
C LEU A 41 1.52 12.41 -7.65
N GLU A 42 0.26 12.05 -7.86
CA GLU A 42 -0.17 11.39 -9.10
C GLU A 42 0.17 12.24 -10.33
N LYS A 43 -0.09 13.56 -10.29
CA LYS A 43 0.25 14.46 -11.38
C LYS A 43 1.76 14.49 -11.64
N ALA A 44 2.59 14.47 -10.60
CA ALA A 44 4.04 14.41 -10.73
C ALA A 44 4.50 13.07 -11.35
N MET A 45 3.90 11.95 -10.96
CA MET A 45 4.20 10.62 -11.51
C MET A 45 3.80 10.51 -12.99
N ARG A 46 2.65 11.09 -13.39
CA ARG A 46 2.19 11.13 -14.79
C ARG A 46 3.14 11.85 -15.75
N LYS A 47 3.97 12.76 -15.25
CA LYS A 47 5.02 13.40 -16.06
C LYS A 47 6.18 12.46 -16.39
N ARG A 48 6.30 11.32 -15.69
CA ARG A 48 7.45 10.39 -15.78
C ARG A 48 7.05 9.00 -16.29
N ALA A 49 5.83 8.57 -16.05
CA ALA A 49 5.36 7.22 -16.39
C ALA A 49 3.88 7.22 -16.79
N THR A 50 3.48 6.12 -17.43
CA THR A 50 2.06 5.80 -17.63
C THR A 50 1.44 5.41 -16.29
N VAL A 51 0.58 6.26 -15.72
CA VAL A 51 -0.07 5.98 -14.43
C VAL A 51 -1.49 5.43 -14.65
N VAL A 52 -1.71 4.20 -14.20
CA VAL A 52 -2.99 3.48 -14.30
C VAL A 52 -3.68 3.50 -12.94
N LYS A 53 -4.98 3.79 -12.92
CA LYS A 53 -5.77 3.72 -11.69
C LYS A 53 -6.10 2.27 -11.37
N VAL A 54 -5.79 1.84 -10.15
CA VAL A 54 -6.04 0.47 -9.67
C VAL A 54 -7.10 0.51 -8.58
N HIS A 55 -8.08 -0.38 -8.66
CA HIS A 55 -9.11 -0.50 -7.63
C HIS A 55 -8.53 -1.14 -6.36
N GLU A 56 -8.66 -0.47 -5.22
CA GLU A 56 -8.07 -0.91 -3.95
C GLU A 56 -8.97 -1.90 -3.19
N PHE A 57 -9.47 -2.92 -3.88
CA PHE A 57 -10.38 -3.87 -3.27
C PHE A 57 -9.66 -4.69 -2.20
N ARG A 58 -9.92 -4.38 -0.92
CA ARG A 58 -9.46 -5.17 0.23
C ARG A 58 -7.94 -5.39 0.26
N THR A 59 -7.15 -4.44 -0.27
CA THR A 59 -5.68 -4.54 -0.40
C THR A 59 -4.97 -4.87 0.92
N SER A 60 -5.37 -4.23 2.03
CA SER A 60 -4.82 -4.53 3.37
C SER A 60 -5.52 -5.69 4.10
N LYS A 61 -6.55 -6.29 3.49
CA LYS A 61 -7.38 -7.34 4.11
C LYS A 61 -7.20 -8.71 3.46
N LEU A 62 -6.60 -8.80 2.27
CA LEU A 62 -6.34 -10.04 1.54
C LEU A 62 -4.85 -10.16 1.25
N CYS A 63 -4.32 -11.38 1.32
CA CYS A 63 -2.93 -11.66 1.00
C CYS A 63 -2.66 -11.46 -0.49
N SER A 64 -1.66 -10.69 -0.89
CA SER A 64 -1.30 -10.54 -2.32
C SER A 64 -0.81 -11.82 -2.99
N ALA A 65 -0.44 -12.86 -2.23
CA ALA A 65 0.02 -14.13 -2.80
C ALA A 65 -1.10 -15.14 -3.00
N CYS A 66 -2.00 -15.28 -2.01
CA CYS A 66 -2.98 -16.37 -1.99
C CYS A 66 -4.43 -15.89 -1.84
N TYR A 67 -4.65 -14.57 -1.77
CA TYR A 67 -5.96 -13.92 -1.66
C TYR A 67 -6.80 -14.34 -0.45
N GLN A 68 -6.19 -15.05 0.51
CA GLN A 68 -6.82 -15.39 1.78
C GLN A 68 -6.81 -14.19 2.74
N PRO A 69 -7.74 -14.13 3.71
CA PRO A 69 -7.81 -13.02 4.65
C PRO A 69 -6.51 -12.80 5.43
N MET A 70 -6.15 -11.53 5.61
CA MET A 70 -5.08 -11.10 6.51
C MET A 70 -5.66 -10.83 7.91
N LYS A 71 -4.90 -11.16 8.94
CA LYS A 71 -5.21 -10.95 10.36
C LYS A 71 -4.11 -10.10 11.00
N MET A 72 -4.41 -9.51 12.15
CA MET A 72 -3.38 -8.89 12.97
C MET A 72 -2.32 -9.92 13.36
N ALA A 73 -1.06 -9.51 13.35
CA ALA A 73 0.00 -10.27 13.99
C ALA A 73 -0.25 -10.34 15.50
N LEU A 74 0.21 -11.43 16.11
CA LEU A 74 0.08 -11.69 17.54
C LEU A 74 1.45 -11.59 18.20
N ASP A 75 1.51 -11.16 19.46
CA ASP A 75 2.69 -11.28 20.30
C ASP A 75 2.89 -12.70 20.82
N ALA A 76 3.90 -12.90 21.67
CA ALA A 76 4.21 -14.20 22.27
C ALA A 76 3.09 -14.73 23.18
N ASP A 77 2.24 -13.85 23.73
CA ASP A 77 1.10 -14.18 24.57
C ASP A 77 -0.20 -14.37 23.75
N GLU A 78 -0.07 -14.50 22.42
CA GLU A 78 -1.17 -14.61 21.46
C GLU A 78 -2.12 -13.39 21.41
N ARG A 79 -1.67 -12.22 21.87
CA ARG A 79 -2.47 -10.99 21.84
C ARG A 79 -2.22 -10.21 20.56
N PRO A 80 -3.24 -9.55 19.96
CA PRO A 80 -3.01 -8.74 18.77
C PRO A 80 -2.05 -7.58 19.03
N LEU A 81 -1.10 -7.38 18.12
CA LEU A 81 -0.19 -6.24 18.13
C LEU A 81 -0.95 -4.94 17.77
N TYR A 82 -1.63 -4.33 18.74
CA TYR A 82 -2.41 -3.11 18.53
C TYR A 82 -1.54 -1.87 18.35
N TYR A 83 -0.38 -1.83 19.01
CA TYR A 83 0.57 -0.73 18.97
C TYR A 83 1.36 -0.69 17.65
N ASP A 84 1.68 -1.86 17.09
CA ASP A 84 2.30 -1.98 15.78
C ASP A 84 1.37 -2.64 14.76
N ARG A 85 0.65 -1.79 14.03
CA ARG A 85 -0.26 -2.21 12.96
C ARG A 85 0.45 -2.47 11.63
N SER A 86 1.77 -2.35 11.57
CA SER A 86 2.54 -2.52 10.34
C SER A 86 2.62 -3.97 9.89
N VAL A 87 2.50 -4.95 10.79
CA VAL A 87 2.63 -6.38 10.44
C VAL A 87 1.27 -7.07 10.40
N LEU A 88 1.02 -7.80 9.32
CA LEU A 88 -0.16 -8.64 9.11
C LEU A 88 0.26 -10.11 8.99
N ARG A 89 -0.59 -11.01 9.46
CA ARG A 89 -0.46 -12.47 9.31
C ARG A 89 -1.49 -13.02 8.34
N CYS A 90 -1.09 -13.83 7.37
CA CYS A 90 -2.01 -14.53 6.49
C CYS A 90 -2.80 -15.60 7.26
N ALA A 91 -4.11 -15.70 7.01
CA ALA A 91 -4.93 -16.77 7.58
C ALA A 91 -4.55 -18.15 7.03
N ASN A 92 -3.97 -18.22 5.83
CA ASN A 92 -3.42 -19.46 5.28
C ASN A 92 -2.04 -19.73 5.88
N LYS A 93 -1.98 -20.68 6.82
CA LYS A 93 -0.74 -21.11 7.50
C LYS A 93 0.32 -21.67 6.54
N ASN A 94 -0.08 -22.15 5.37
CA ASN A 94 0.81 -22.68 4.35
C ASN A 94 1.28 -21.61 3.36
N CYS A 95 0.83 -20.35 3.49
CA CYS A 95 1.30 -19.27 2.64
C CYS A 95 2.75 -18.95 2.99
N LYS A 96 3.65 -19.05 1.99
CA LYS A 96 5.08 -18.73 2.14
C LYS A 96 5.35 -17.33 2.67
N LYS A 97 4.46 -16.37 2.38
CA LYS A 97 4.63 -15.00 2.86
C LYS A 97 4.32 -14.87 4.36
N ASN A 98 3.48 -15.73 4.94
CA ASN A 98 3.07 -15.84 6.36
C ASN A 98 2.83 -14.50 7.10
N PHE A 99 3.88 -13.73 7.38
CA PHE A 99 3.85 -12.36 7.90
C PHE A 99 4.33 -11.35 6.86
N LEU A 100 3.55 -10.30 6.62
CA LEU A 100 3.95 -9.20 5.74
C LEU A 100 3.79 -7.85 6.41
N ASN A 101 4.61 -6.90 5.98
CA ASN A 101 4.30 -5.49 6.16
C ASN A 101 2.99 -5.14 5.42
N ARG A 102 2.12 -4.36 6.07
CA ARG A 102 0.79 -3.96 5.63
C ARG A 102 0.81 -3.14 4.34
N ASP A 103 1.79 -2.26 4.18
CA ASP A 103 1.91 -1.38 3.02
C ASP A 103 2.54 -2.11 1.82
N VAL A 104 3.26 -3.20 2.08
CA VAL A 104 3.84 -4.09 1.05
C VAL A 104 2.85 -5.16 0.58
N ASN A 105 1.91 -5.57 1.46
CA ASN A 105 0.95 -6.62 1.17
C ASN A 105 -0.04 -6.22 0.08
#